data_AF-A0A9W6UJQ9-F1
#
_entry.id   AF-A0A9W6UJQ9-F1
#
_cell.length_a   1.000
_cell.length_b   1.000
_cell.length_c   1.000
_cell.angle_alpha   90.00
_cell.angle_beta   90.00
_cell.angle_gamma   90.00
#
_symmetry.space_group_name_H-M   'P 1'
#
loop_
_entity.id
_entity.type
_entity.pdbx_description
1 polymer ?
#
loop_
_entity_poly.entity_id
_entity_poly.type
_entity_poly.pdbx_seq_one_letter_code
_entity_poly.pdbx_strand_id
1 'polypeptide(L)'
;MIYHLVPIDKWKSDPDRPYTPASLDRDGFVHGVGDEKVTLEVANAFFRDTPSPVIALMIDEAGLSSEVRDEEAVPTPPGFADGIRFRHVYGPIERSAVVALLDLERDEQGHFTALVPRP
;
A
#
# COMPACT_ATOMS: atom_id res chain seq x y z
N MET A 1 -11.62 -3.58 -0.48
CA MET A 1 -10.42 -3.23 -1.26
C MET A 1 -9.45 -2.48 -0.37
N ILE A 2 -8.18 -2.85 -0.46
CA ILE A 2 -7.07 -2.29 0.31
C ILE A 2 -5.96 -1.96 -0.70
N TYR A 3 -5.35 -0.79 -0.58
CA TYR A 3 -4.21 -0.36 -1.40
C TYR A 3 -2.94 -0.41 -0.57
N HIS A 4 -1.97 -1.21 -0.99
CA HIS A 4 -0.63 -1.27 -0.38
C HIS A 4 0.42 -0.74 -1.35
N LEU A 5 1.12 0.34 -0.98
CA LEU A 5 2.20 0.91 -1.78
C LEU A 5 3.52 0.20 -1.53
N VAL A 6 4.21 -0.16 -2.61
CA VAL A 6 5.45 -0.92 -2.53
C VAL A 6 6.34 -0.65 -3.75
N PRO A 7 7.67 -0.58 -3.58
CA PRO A 7 8.62 -0.69 -4.69
C PRO A 7 8.45 -2.03 -5.43
N ILE A 8 8.35 -2.02 -6.75
CA ILE A 8 8.03 -3.22 -7.54
C ILE A 8 9.02 -4.37 -7.34
N ASP A 9 10.29 -4.07 -7.06
CA ASP A 9 11.32 -5.05 -6.76
C ASP A 9 11.06 -5.79 -5.44
N LYS A 10 10.51 -5.11 -4.43
CA LYS A 10 10.13 -5.72 -3.15
C LYS A 10 8.91 -6.63 -3.30
N TRP A 11 7.94 -6.25 -4.12
CA TRP A 11 6.82 -7.13 -4.45
C TRP A 11 7.28 -8.42 -5.16
N LYS A 12 8.24 -8.29 -6.09
CA LYS A 12 8.73 -9.39 -6.94
C LYS A 12 9.78 -10.29 -6.29
N SER A 13 10.24 -10.00 -5.07
CA SER A 13 11.38 -10.69 -4.47
C SER A 13 11.15 -12.18 -4.22
N ASP A 14 9.92 -12.56 -3.86
CA ASP A 14 9.54 -13.96 -3.58
C ASP A 14 8.13 -14.26 -4.13
N PRO A 15 7.98 -14.40 -5.47
CA PRO A 15 6.67 -14.45 -6.12
C PRO A 15 5.86 -15.71 -5.79
N ASP A 16 6.52 -16.78 -5.34
CA ASP A 16 5.89 -18.07 -5.05
C ASP A 16 5.38 -18.18 -3.60
N ARG A 17 5.55 -17.13 -2.80
CA ARG A 17 5.09 -17.06 -1.40
C ARG A 17 4.13 -15.90 -1.17
N PRO A 18 3.28 -15.99 -0.13
CA PRO A 18 2.58 -14.82 0.40
C PRO A 18 3.56 -13.67 0.65
N TYR A 19 3.14 -12.46 0.31
CA TYR A 19 3.98 -11.28 0.41
C TYR A 19 4.04 -10.79 1.86
N THR A 20 5.26 -10.66 2.38
CA THR A 20 5.56 -10.26 3.75
C THR A 20 6.47 -9.03 3.75
N PRO A 21 5.91 -7.80 3.73
CA PRO A 21 6.72 -6.58 3.79
C PRO A 21 7.39 -6.42 5.15
N ALA A 22 8.45 -5.61 5.21
CA ALA A 22 9.16 -5.31 6.45
C ALA A 22 8.28 -4.70 7.56
N SER A 23 7.17 -4.06 7.22
CA SER A 23 6.21 -3.55 8.22
C SER A 23 5.55 -4.67 9.01
N LEU A 24 5.38 -5.86 8.41
CA LEU A 24 4.78 -7.00 9.12
C LEU A 24 5.68 -7.45 10.28
N ASP A 25 6.99 -7.49 10.06
CA ASP A 25 7.96 -7.84 11.12
C ASP A 25 8.15 -6.69 12.12
N ARG A 26 8.18 -5.44 11.65
CA ARG A 26 8.49 -4.26 12.47
C ARG A 26 7.30 -3.80 13.32
N ASP A 27 6.12 -3.73 12.71
CA ASP A 27 4.92 -3.11 13.27
C ASP A 27 3.84 -4.15 13.62
N GLY A 28 3.98 -5.38 13.11
CA GLY A 28 3.01 -6.47 13.30
C GLY A 28 1.89 -6.51 12.27
N PHE A 29 1.91 -5.63 11.27
CA PHE A 29 0.89 -5.55 10.22
C PHE A 29 1.42 -4.95 8.91
N VAL A 30 0.68 -5.19 7.82
CA VAL A 30 0.88 -4.54 6.53
C VAL A 30 0.07 -3.26 6.47
N HIS A 31 0.73 -2.12 6.24
CA HIS A 31 0.04 -0.85 6.03
C HIS A 31 -0.73 -0.86 4.71
N GLY A 32 -2.00 -0.50 4.79
CA GLY A 32 -2.85 -0.33 3.63
C GLY A 32 -3.78 0.87 3.79
N VAL A 33 -4.36 1.29 2.67
CA VAL A 33 -5.28 2.42 2.60
C VAL A 33 -6.59 1.94 1.96
N GLY A 34 -7.73 2.44 2.45
CA GLY A 34 -9.05 2.04 1.95
C GLY A 34 -9.58 2.90 0.80
N ASP A 35 -8.86 3.98 0.48
CA ASP A 35 -9.27 5.04 -0.45
C ASP A 35 -8.12 5.40 -1.39
N GLU A 36 -8.43 5.57 -2.67
CA GLU A 36 -7.45 5.85 -3.72
C GLU A 36 -6.82 7.25 -3.57
N LYS A 37 -7.61 8.26 -3.21
CA LYS A 37 -7.09 9.62 -3.01
C LYS A 37 -6.12 9.66 -1.83
N VAL A 38 -6.47 9.03 -0.72
CA VAL A 38 -5.57 8.91 0.44
C VAL A 38 -4.33 8.08 0.07
N THR A 39 -4.46 7.08 -0.82
CA THR A 39 -3.30 6.34 -1.33
C THR A 39 -2.31 7.25 -2.07
N LEU A 40 -2.81 8.17 -2.91
CA LEU A 40 -1.95 9.17 -3.58
C LEU A 40 -1.32 10.16 -2.58
N GLU A 41 -2.03 10.55 -1.53
CA GLU A 41 -1.47 11.36 -0.44
C GLU A 41 -0.31 10.62 0.27
N VAL A 42 -0.49 9.33 0.59
CA VAL A 42 0.57 8.47 1.16
C VAL A 42 1.74 8.31 0.19
N ALA A 43 1.47 8.10 -1.10
CA ALA A 43 2.52 8.00 -2.12
C ALA A 43 3.37 9.28 -2.16
N ASN A 44 2.72 10.45 -2.14
CA ASN A 44 3.41 11.73 -2.15
C ASN A 44 4.19 12.02 -0.86
N ALA A 45 3.70 11.55 0.30
CA ALA A 45 4.34 11.77 1.59
C ALA A 45 5.56 10.87 1.82
N PHE A 46 5.51 9.60 1.41
CA PHE A 46 6.53 8.60 1.80
C PHE A 46 7.32 8.01 0.64
N PHE A 47 6.81 8.09 -0.59
CA PHE A 47 7.37 7.37 -1.73
C PHE A 47 7.91 8.28 -2.83
N ARG A 48 7.77 9.61 -2.68
CA ARG A 48 8.17 10.59 -3.70
C ARG A 48 9.59 10.38 -4.21
N ASP A 49 10.53 10.16 -3.30
CA ASP A 49 11.97 10.05 -3.59
C ASP A 49 12.46 8.59 -3.67
N THR A 50 11.53 7.62 -3.79
CA THR A 50 11.90 6.22 -3.94
C THR A 50 12.56 5.98 -5.30
N PRO A 51 13.76 5.36 -5.36
CA PRO A 51 14.50 5.19 -6.61
C PRO A 51 13.91 4.11 -7.53
N SER A 52 13.23 3.12 -6.95
CA SER A 52 12.57 2.04 -7.69
C SER A 52 11.13 2.46 -8.03
N PRO A 53 10.57 2.05 -9.18
CA PRO A 53 9.16 2.26 -9.48
C PRO A 53 8.26 1.74 -8.37
N VAL A 54 7.34 2.58 -7.91
CA VAL A 54 6.35 2.24 -6.89
C VAL A 54 5.07 1.83 -7.58
N ILE A 55 4.44 0.78 -7.06
CA ILE A 55 3.11 0.30 -7.48
C ILE A 55 2.18 0.28 -6.27
N ALA A 56 0.88 0.31 -6.52
CA ALA A 56 -0.12 -0.05 -5.53
C ALA A 56 -0.63 -1.47 -5.81
N LEU A 57 -0.57 -2.33 -4.80
CA LEU A 57 -1.28 -3.61 -4.81
C LEU A 57 -2.74 -3.32 -4.44
N MET A 58 -3.67 -3.66 -5.33
CA MET A 58 -5.09 -3.65 -5.02
C MET A 58 -5.48 -5.02 -4.47
N ILE A 59 -5.77 -5.06 -3.18
CA ILE A 59 -6.00 -6.29 -2.42
C ILE A 59 -7.50 -6.41 -2.11
N ASP A 60 -8.08 -7.55 -2.46
CA ASP A 60 -9.41 -7.94 -2.00
C ASP A 60 -9.31 -8.59 -0.62
N GLU A 61 -9.97 -7.98 0.35
CA GLU A 61 -10.01 -8.42 1.74
C GLU A 61 -10.63 -9.81 1.88
N ALA A 62 -11.59 -10.17 1.02
CA ALA A 62 -12.21 -11.49 1.04
C ALA A 62 -11.23 -12.62 0.66
N GLY A 63 -10.11 -12.29 -0.01
CA GLY A 63 -9.06 -13.25 -0.35
C GLY A 63 -8.01 -13.43 0.74
N LEU A 64 -8.05 -12.63 1.81
CA LEU A 64 -7.08 -12.69 2.90
C LEU A 64 -7.50 -13.72 3.96
N SER A 65 -6.53 -14.46 4.49
CA SER A 65 -6.74 -15.28 5.69
C SER A 65 -6.55 -14.48 6.99
N SER A 66 -5.90 -13.33 6.88
CA SER A 66 -5.53 -12.47 8.01
C SER A 66 -6.63 -11.47 8.36
N GLU A 67 -6.69 -11.08 9.64
CA GLU A 67 -7.60 -10.03 10.09
C GLU A 67 -7.22 -8.67 9.49
N VAL A 68 -8.24 -7.91 9.06
CA VAL A 68 -8.09 -6.52 8.64
C VAL A 68 -8.77 -5.61 9.64
N ARG A 69 -8.08 -4.54 10.04
CA ARG A 69 -8.63 -3.53 10.94
C ARG A 69 -8.48 -2.14 10.34
N ASP A 70 -9.53 -1.35 10.51
CA ASP A 70 -9.46 0.09 10.33
C ASP A 70 -9.02 0.70 11.65
N GLU A 71 -7.89 1.39 11.67
CA GLU A 71 -7.33 1.98 12.89
C GLU A 71 -6.82 3.39 12.64
N GLU A 72 -6.89 4.22 13.69
CA GLU A 72 -6.32 5.56 13.65
C GLU A 72 -4.78 5.49 13.56
N ALA A 73 -4.20 6.34 12.71
CA ALA A 73 -2.76 6.46 12.62
C ALA A 73 -2.21 7.17 13.86
N VAL A 74 -1.39 6.47 14.65
CA VAL A 74 -0.77 7.04 15.85
C VAL A 74 0.74 6.84 15.79
N PRO A 75 1.54 7.92 15.68
CA PRO A 75 1.11 9.32 15.52
C PRO A 75 0.47 9.61 14.15
N THR A 76 -0.35 10.67 14.07
CA THR A 76 -0.82 11.21 12.79
C THR A 76 0.40 11.54 11.93
N PRO A 77 0.50 11.02 10.69
CA PRO A 77 1.63 11.34 9.86
C PRO A 77 1.58 12.79 9.35
N PRO A 78 2.74 13.45 9.13
CA PRO A 78 2.77 14.82 8.63
C PRO A 78 1.98 14.97 7.32
N GLY A 79 1.13 15.99 7.26
CA GLY A 79 0.29 16.28 6.08
C GLY A 79 -1.05 15.56 6.06
N PHE A 80 -1.35 14.71 7.05
CA PHE A 80 -2.65 14.06 7.22
C PHE A 80 -3.46 14.73 8.32
N ALA A 81 -4.78 14.61 8.24
CA ALA A 81 -5.69 15.09 9.27
C ALA A 81 -5.58 14.22 10.54
N ASP A 82 -5.75 14.83 11.70
CA ASP A 82 -5.88 14.09 12.97
C ASP A 82 -7.05 13.11 12.90
N GLY A 83 -6.86 11.91 13.45
CA GLY A 83 -7.86 10.86 13.39
C GLY A 83 -7.94 10.12 12.05
N ILE A 84 -7.03 10.37 11.08
CA ILE A 84 -6.97 9.61 9.83
C ILE A 84 -6.87 8.10 10.14
N ARG A 85 -7.67 7.29 9.45
CA ARG A 85 -7.67 5.83 9.63
C ARG A 85 -7.05 5.13 8.43
N PHE A 86 -6.22 4.14 8.71
CA PHE A 86 -5.64 3.25 7.71
C PHE A 86 -6.17 1.82 7.87
N ARG A 87 -6.05 1.03 6.80
CA ARG A 87 -6.44 -0.39 6.77
C ARG A 87 -5.22 -1.26 7.02
N HIS A 88 -5.12 -1.86 8.19
CA HIS A 88 -4.00 -2.71 8.56
C HIS A 88 -4.36 -4.18 8.37
N VAL A 89 -3.49 -4.94 7.69
CA VAL A 89 -3.63 -6.39 7.55
C VAL A 89 -2.68 -7.09 8.52
N TYR A 90 -3.20 -7.86 9.46
CA TYR A 90 -2.43 -8.51 10.53
C TYR A 90 -1.88 -9.87 10.12
N GLY A 91 -1.16 -9.90 8.99
CA GLY A 91 -0.50 -11.09 8.49
C GLY A 91 0.00 -10.92 7.06
N PRO A 92 0.53 -12.01 6.47
CA PRO A 92 0.99 -12.01 5.08
C PRO A 92 -0.14 -11.68 4.10
N ILE A 93 0.22 -11.15 2.93
CA ILE A 93 -0.73 -10.93 1.83
C ILE A 93 -0.67 -12.11 0.87
N GLU A 94 -1.76 -12.85 0.75
CA GLU A 94 -1.90 -13.91 -0.25
C GLU A 94 -1.80 -13.32 -1.66
N ARG A 95 -0.97 -13.92 -2.52
CA ARG A 95 -0.81 -13.45 -3.90
C ARG A 95 -2.14 -13.46 -4.67
N SER A 96 -3.01 -14.43 -4.38
CA SER A 96 -4.35 -14.53 -4.96
C SER A 96 -5.33 -13.46 -4.46
N ALA A 97 -5.06 -12.82 -3.32
CA ALA A 97 -5.86 -11.69 -2.84
C ALA A 97 -5.53 -10.38 -3.59
N VAL A 98 -4.38 -10.32 -4.28
CA VAL A 98 -4.02 -9.17 -5.13
C VAL A 98 -4.75 -9.27 -6.46
N VAL A 99 -5.81 -8.49 -6.62
CA VAL A 99 -6.70 -8.52 -7.79
C VAL A 99 -6.23 -7.61 -8.92
N ALA A 100 -5.38 -6.63 -8.62
CA ALA A 100 -4.72 -5.80 -9.63
C ALA A 100 -3.41 -5.22 -9.10
N LEU A 101 -2.48 -4.95 -10.02
CA LEU A 101 -1.35 -4.06 -9.80
C LEU A 101 -1.69 -2.73 -10.46
N LEU A 102 -1.51 -1.63 -9.73
CA LEU A 102 -1.73 -0.29 -10.25
C LEU A 102 -0.40 0.44 -10.32
N ASP A 103 -0.10 1.00 -11.48
CA ASP A 103 1.01 1.94 -11.64
C ASP A 103 0.58 3.31 -11.10
N LEU A 104 1.55 4.08 -10.59
CA LEU A 104 1.31 5.45 -10.14
C LEU A 104 1.84 6.42 -11.18
N GLU A 105 0.94 7.23 -11.76
CA GLU A 105 1.33 8.31 -12.66
C GLU A 105 1.90 9.49 -11.88
N ARG A 106 2.84 10.21 -12.52
CA ARG A 106 3.43 11.43 -11.98
C ARG A 106 3.25 12.61 -12.92
N ASP A 107 3.06 13.79 -12.34
CA ASP A 107 3.13 15.05 -13.08
C ASP A 107 4.58 15.49 -13.37
N GLU A 108 4.73 16.62 -14.07
CA GLU A 108 6.04 17.23 -14.40
C GLU A 108 6.86 17.63 -13.17
N GLN A 109 6.22 17.75 -12.00
CA GLN A 109 6.86 18.08 -10.72
C GLN A 109 7.19 16.82 -9.90
N GLY A 110 6.88 15.63 -10.44
CA GLY A 110 7.12 14.35 -9.78
C GLY A 110 6.08 13.97 -8.73
N HIS A 111 4.95 14.69 -8.64
CA HIS A 111 3.85 14.35 -7.75
C HIS A 111 3.04 13.19 -8.29
N PHE A 112 2.66 12.25 -7.43
CA PHE A 112 1.75 11.19 -7.81
C PHE A 112 0.33 11.75 -7.96
N THR A 113 -0.31 11.50 -9.11
CA THR A 113 -1.59 12.12 -9.48
C THR A 113 -2.71 11.12 -9.77
N ALA A 114 -2.39 9.88 -10.14
CA ALA A 114 -3.39 8.86 -10.44
C ALA A 114 -2.87 7.44 -10.18
N LEU A 115 -3.77 6.53 -9.84
CA LEU A 115 -3.54 5.08 -9.93
C LEU A 115 -4.12 4.59 -11.26
N VAL A 116 -3.32 3.87 -12.04
CA VAL A 116 -3.77 3.32 -13.32
C VAL A 116 -3.54 1.80 -13.37
N PRO A 117 -4.48 1.01 -13.89
CA PRO A 117 -4.27 -0.42 -14.05
C PRO A 117 -3.00 -0.71 -14.84
N ARG A 118 -2.13 -1.54 -14.28
CA ARG A 118 -0.93 -2.00 -14.97
C ARG A 118 -1.32 -3.03 -16.04
N PRO A 119 -0.88 -2.86 -17.30
CA PRO A 119 -1.18 -3.78 -18.40
C PRO A 119 -0.46 -5.12 -18.29
#